data_AF-A0A3D1K0N5-F1
#
_entry.id   AF-A0A3D1K0N5-F1
#
_cell.length_a   1.000
_cell.length_b   1.000
_cell.length_c   1.000
_cell.angle_alpha   90.00
_cell.angle_beta   90.00
_cell.angle_gamma   90.00
#
_symmetry.space_group_name_H-M   'P 1'
#
loop_
_entity.id
_entity.type
_entity.pdbx_description
1 polymer ?
#
loop_
_entity_poly.entity_id
_entity_poly.type
_entity_poly.pdbx_seq_one_letter_code
_entity_poly.pdbx_strand_id
1 'polypeptide(L)'
;MVIMDNLYLRIGKTVVLFQKLELCVNGLLVELLKVSWDKGLCLTSEMSFSKLVAALKSVSHVGIKPGDILDDINQLCSELNVCEQLRNNIIHSCYSKGNNEGNNYAKSRMSAKQRKGLDKRIEFISAEKIDEAIDTIDETTKHLLKIVSELKKHKVVTDEFFR
;
A
#
# COMPACT_ATOMS: atom_id res chain seq x y z
N MET A 1 -30.15 -1.13 -3.81
CA MET A 1 -29.53 -0.65 -2.56
C MET A 1 -28.34 -1.53 -2.19
N VAL A 2 -28.54 -2.83 -1.93
CA VAL A 2 -27.51 -3.81 -1.49
C VAL A 2 -26.18 -3.84 -2.28
N ILE A 3 -26.18 -3.63 -3.60
CA ILE A 3 -24.96 -3.71 -4.42
C ILE A 3 -23.97 -2.56 -4.11
N MET A 4 -24.48 -1.34 -3.90
CA MET A 4 -23.60 -0.19 -3.59
C MET A 4 -23.10 -0.24 -2.14
N ASP A 5 -23.91 -0.78 -1.21
CA ASP A 5 -23.51 -0.93 0.20
C ASP A 5 -22.30 -1.89 0.34
N ASN A 6 -22.31 -2.97 -0.44
CA ASN A 6 -21.19 -3.93 -0.52
C ASN A 6 -19.92 -3.35 -1.15
N LEU A 7 -20.05 -2.35 -2.02
CA LEU A 7 -18.90 -1.63 -2.59
C LEU A 7 -18.29 -0.69 -1.55
N TYR A 8 -19.10 0.04 -0.79
CA TYR A 8 -18.61 0.93 0.25
C TYR A 8 -17.83 0.18 1.32
N LEU A 9 -18.30 -1.01 1.72
CA LEU A 9 -17.58 -1.87 2.65
C LEU A 9 -16.20 -2.27 2.11
N ARG A 10 -16.12 -2.66 0.83
CA ARG A 10 -14.85 -3.04 0.18
C ARG A 10 -13.88 -1.88 0.09
N ILE A 11 -14.35 -0.71 -0.35
CA ILE A 11 -13.52 0.51 -0.40
C ILE A 11 -13.01 0.85 1.00
N GLY A 12 -13.87 0.81 2.02
CA GLY A 12 -13.47 1.01 3.41
C GLY A 12 -12.39 0.02 3.86
N LYS A 13 -12.56 -1.27 3.55
CA LYS A 13 -11.57 -2.31 3.86
C LYS A 13 -10.24 -2.06 3.15
N THR A 14 -10.25 -1.68 1.87
CA THR A 14 -9.04 -1.29 1.13
C THR A 14 -8.32 -0.13 1.82
N VAL A 15 -9.05 0.91 2.22
CA VAL A 15 -8.46 2.08 2.91
C VAL A 15 -7.82 1.68 4.23
N VAL A 16 -8.55 0.97 5.09
CA VAL A 16 -8.07 0.59 6.43
C VAL A 16 -6.85 -0.33 6.35
N LEU A 17 -6.87 -1.33 5.47
CA LEU A 17 -5.73 -2.23 5.29
C LEU A 17 -4.52 -1.50 4.72
N PHE A 18 -4.71 -0.60 3.76
CA PHE A 18 -3.62 0.18 3.20
C PHE A 18 -3.00 1.13 4.24
N GLN A 19 -3.81 1.78 5.08
CA GLN A 19 -3.32 2.61 6.18
C GLN A 19 -2.50 1.81 7.19
N LYS A 20 -2.94 0.58 7.52
CA LYS A 20 -2.16 -0.34 8.34
C LYS A 20 -0.82 -0.68 7.69
N LEU A 21 -0.81 -1.00 6.40
CA LEU A 21 0.41 -1.28 5.65
C LEU A 21 1.36 -0.08 5.67
N GLU A 22 0.85 1.12 5.41
CA GLU A 22 1.60 2.38 5.43
C GLU A 22 2.21 2.67 6.82
N LEU A 23 1.45 2.45 7.90
CA LEU A 23 1.96 2.57 9.26
C LEU A 23 3.11 1.57 9.51
N CYS A 24 2.99 0.34 9.06
CA CYS A 24 4.06 -0.65 9.20
C CYS A 24 5.32 -0.29 8.39
N VAL A 25 5.17 0.27 7.19
CA VAL A 25 6.30 0.78 6.39
C VAL A 25 6.99 1.93 7.12
N ASN A 26 6.21 2.87 7.67
CA ASN A 26 6.73 3.97 8.48
C ASN A 26 7.55 3.44 9.66
N GLY A 27 6.97 2.55 10.47
CA GLY A 27 7.66 1.96 11.62
C GLY A 27 8.97 1.27 11.23
N LEU A 28 8.99 0.54 10.12
CA LEU A 28 10.21 -0.14 9.65
C LEU A 28 11.28 0.87 9.25
N LEU A 29 10.89 1.91 8.51
CA LEU A 29 11.81 2.96 8.08
C LEU A 29 12.42 3.70 9.30
N VAL A 30 11.60 4.05 10.29
CA VAL A 30 12.06 4.70 11.53
C VAL A 30 13.07 3.83 12.29
N GLU A 31 12.77 2.54 12.43
CA GLU A 31 13.65 1.58 13.09
C GLU A 31 14.99 1.40 12.37
N LEU A 32 14.99 1.45 11.02
CA LEU A 32 16.21 1.38 10.23
C LEU A 32 17.02 2.69 10.27
N LEU A 33 16.37 3.85 10.41
CA LEU A 33 17.04 5.14 10.54
C LEU A 33 17.75 5.35 11.88
N LYS A 34 17.45 4.52 12.91
CA LYS A 34 18.03 4.63 14.26
C LYS A 34 17.84 6.00 14.90
N VAL A 35 16.70 6.61 14.66
CA VAL A 35 16.26 7.86 15.28
C VAL A 35 15.17 7.58 16.31
N SER A 36 14.91 8.54 17.21
CA SER A 36 13.75 8.46 18.11
C SER A 36 12.45 8.41 17.32
N TRP A 37 11.47 7.62 17.79
CA TRP A 37 10.17 7.45 17.15
C TRP A 37 9.49 8.76 16.74
N ASP A 38 9.39 9.74 17.64
CA ASP A 38 8.76 11.03 17.34
C ASP A 38 9.43 11.78 16.17
N LYS A 39 10.77 11.76 16.12
CA LYS A 39 11.53 12.39 15.02
C LYS A 39 11.37 11.63 13.72
N GLY A 40 11.37 10.31 13.79
CA GLY A 40 11.14 9.44 12.65
C GLY A 40 9.76 9.66 12.04
N LEU A 41 8.72 9.60 12.87
CA LEU A 41 7.33 9.83 12.44
C LEU A 41 7.11 11.25 11.91
N CYS A 42 7.70 12.27 12.53
CA CYS A 42 7.66 13.64 12.02
C CYS A 42 8.28 13.77 10.62
N LEU A 43 9.35 13.03 10.35
CA LEU A 43 9.97 13.00 9.01
C LEU A 43 9.08 12.25 8.01
N THR A 44 8.54 11.09 8.40
CA THR A 44 7.86 10.20 7.46
C THR A 44 6.40 10.58 7.22
N SER A 45 5.75 11.31 8.13
CA SER A 45 4.34 11.75 7.98
C SER A 45 4.10 12.67 6.79
N GLU A 46 5.13 13.40 6.36
CA GLU A 46 5.07 14.33 5.22
C GLU A 46 5.37 13.64 3.88
N MET A 47 5.70 12.35 3.89
CA MET A 47 6.10 11.61 2.70
C MET A 47 4.89 10.95 2.03
N SER A 48 4.84 10.99 0.70
CA SER A 48 3.92 10.10 -0.03
C SER A 48 4.36 8.65 0.14
N PHE A 49 3.42 7.70 0.03
CA PHE A 49 3.73 6.28 0.15
C PHE A 49 4.86 5.82 -0.80
N SER A 50 4.82 6.20 -2.07
CA SER A 50 5.94 6.01 -3.01
C SER A 50 7.28 6.54 -2.53
N LYS A 51 7.31 7.66 -1.80
CA LYS A 51 8.54 8.20 -1.20
C LYS A 51 8.97 7.38 0.02
N LEU A 52 8.04 6.88 0.83
CA LEU A 52 8.34 5.94 1.92
C LEU A 52 8.99 4.67 1.39
N VAL A 53 8.45 4.07 0.32
CA VAL A 53 9.02 2.86 -0.31
C VAL A 53 10.42 3.14 -0.86
N ALA A 54 10.62 4.28 -1.53
CA ALA A 54 11.93 4.66 -2.04
C ALA A 54 12.96 4.85 -0.90
N ALA A 55 12.57 5.52 0.18
CA ALA A 55 13.42 5.70 1.34
C ALA A 55 13.72 4.38 2.05
N LEU A 56 12.74 3.50 2.23
CA LEU A 56 12.92 2.17 2.79
C LEU A 56 13.98 1.39 2.00
N LYS A 57 13.88 1.39 0.67
CA LYS A 57 14.86 0.75 -0.20
C LYS A 57 16.25 1.37 -0.06
N SER A 58 16.37 2.69 -0.08
CA SER A 58 17.68 3.35 0.04
C SER A 58 18.32 3.11 1.41
N VAL A 59 17.54 3.20 2.49
CA VAL A 59 18.01 3.00 3.86
C VAL A 59 18.39 1.54 4.09
N SER A 60 17.63 0.57 3.56
CA SER A 60 17.97 -0.85 3.69
C SER A 60 19.31 -1.19 3.02
N HIS A 61 19.59 -0.63 1.85
CA HIS A 61 20.88 -0.82 1.17
C HIS A 61 22.09 -0.27 1.94
N VAL A 62 21.87 0.72 2.81
CA VAL A 62 22.94 1.29 3.67
C VAL A 62 23.03 0.56 5.01
N GLY A 63 21.89 0.22 5.60
CA GLY A 63 21.79 -0.30 6.96
C GLY A 63 21.83 -1.82 7.09
N ILE A 64 21.61 -2.56 6.01
CA ILE A 64 21.49 -4.03 6.02
C ILE A 64 22.58 -4.63 5.13
N LYS A 65 23.25 -5.67 5.64
CA LYS A 65 24.26 -6.40 4.88
C LYS A 65 23.61 -7.12 3.69
N PRO A 66 24.29 -7.22 2.54
CA PRO A 66 23.83 -8.03 1.43
C PRO A 66 23.55 -9.49 1.85
N GLY A 67 22.50 -10.07 1.30
CA GLY A 67 22.02 -11.42 1.61
C GLY A 67 20.50 -11.50 1.57
N ASP A 68 19.96 -12.65 1.94
CA ASP A 68 18.54 -13.01 1.77
C ASP A 68 17.57 -11.95 2.31
N ILE A 69 17.87 -11.33 3.47
CA ILE A 69 17.00 -10.30 4.06
C ILE A 69 16.93 -9.03 3.20
N LEU A 70 18.04 -8.62 2.58
CA LEU A 70 18.05 -7.44 1.71
C LEU A 70 17.27 -7.72 0.42
N ASP A 71 17.37 -8.93 -0.10
CA ASP A 71 16.62 -9.37 -1.29
C ASP A 71 15.11 -9.45 -0.99
N ASP A 72 14.74 -9.96 0.19
CA ASP A 72 13.36 -9.96 0.68
C ASP A 72 12.81 -8.52 0.79
N ILE A 73 13.61 -7.56 1.27
CA ILE A 73 13.19 -6.15 1.33
C ILE A 73 13.02 -5.55 -0.08
N ASN A 74 13.89 -5.91 -1.03
CA ASN A 74 13.77 -5.45 -2.42
C ASN A 74 12.49 -5.99 -3.08
N GLN A 75 12.17 -7.25 -2.81
CA GLN A 75 10.93 -7.88 -3.24
C GLN A 75 9.73 -7.20 -2.59
N LEU A 76 9.75 -7.00 -1.27
CA LEU A 76 8.72 -6.25 -0.54
C LEU A 76 8.50 -4.86 -1.15
N CYS A 77 9.56 -4.11 -1.46
CA CYS A 77 9.41 -2.77 -2.08
C CYS A 77 8.68 -2.83 -3.43
N SER A 78 8.86 -3.91 -4.21
CA SER A 78 8.14 -4.10 -5.46
C SER A 78 6.65 -4.36 -5.22
N GLU A 79 6.34 -5.18 -4.22
CA GLU A 79 4.96 -5.48 -3.79
C GLU A 79 4.23 -4.26 -3.21
N LEU A 80 4.92 -3.43 -2.43
CA LEU A 80 4.38 -2.18 -1.89
C LEU A 80 3.95 -1.24 -3.02
N ASN A 81 4.77 -1.10 -4.07
CA ASN A 81 4.40 -0.29 -5.25
C ASN A 81 3.15 -0.84 -5.96
N VAL A 82 2.99 -2.16 -6.04
CA VAL A 82 1.77 -2.80 -6.58
C VAL A 82 0.57 -2.46 -5.68
N CYS A 83 0.72 -2.55 -4.36
CA CYS A 83 -0.33 -2.18 -3.41
C CYS A 83 -0.77 -0.72 -3.56
N GLU A 84 0.17 0.22 -3.73
CA GLU A 84 -0.14 1.65 -3.98
C GLU A 84 -0.97 1.82 -5.26
N GLN A 85 -0.59 1.13 -6.34
CA GLN A 85 -1.32 1.17 -7.60
C GLN A 85 -2.73 0.58 -7.46
N LEU A 86 -2.88 -0.56 -6.78
CA LEU A 86 -4.18 -1.20 -6.52
C LEU A 86 -5.08 -0.29 -5.67
N ARG A 87 -4.56 0.26 -4.57
CA ARG A 87 -5.29 1.21 -3.73
C ARG A 87 -5.74 2.41 -4.55
N ASN A 88 -4.82 3.05 -5.27
CA ASN A 88 -5.13 4.22 -6.09
C ASN A 88 -6.17 3.88 -7.17
N ASN A 89 -6.11 2.65 -7.70
CA ASN A 89 -7.05 2.20 -8.69
C ASN A 89 -8.48 2.18 -8.15
N ILE A 90 -8.64 1.69 -6.92
CA ILE A 90 -9.91 1.59 -6.22
C ILE A 90 -10.38 2.98 -5.74
N ILE A 91 -9.58 3.67 -4.93
CA ILE A 91 -10.08 4.84 -4.18
C ILE A 91 -10.22 6.13 -5.00
N HIS A 92 -9.49 6.25 -6.13
CA HIS A 92 -9.52 7.47 -6.96
C HIS A 92 -10.46 7.34 -8.16
N SER A 93 -11.42 6.43 -8.10
CA SER A 93 -12.40 6.23 -9.16
C SER A 93 -13.80 6.60 -8.68
N CYS A 94 -14.63 7.10 -9.60
CA CYS A 94 -16.04 7.32 -9.34
C CYS A 94 -16.83 6.07 -9.72
N TYR A 95 -17.62 5.54 -8.78
CA TYR A 95 -18.37 4.30 -9.00
C TYR A 95 -19.85 4.56 -9.19
N SER A 96 -20.43 3.84 -10.13
CA SER A 96 -21.88 3.78 -10.36
C SER A 96 -22.32 2.34 -10.59
N LYS A 97 -23.65 2.12 -10.60
CA LYS A 97 -24.22 0.81 -10.89
C LYS A 97 -23.76 0.34 -12.27
N GLY A 98 -23.19 -0.86 -12.35
CA GLY A 98 -22.83 -1.49 -13.61
C GLY A 98 -24.05 -1.83 -14.48
N ASN A 99 -23.79 -2.30 -15.69
CA ASN A 99 -24.79 -2.86 -16.58
C ASN A 99 -25.43 -4.12 -15.95
N ASN A 100 -26.65 -4.47 -16.38
CA ASN A 100 -27.49 -5.52 -15.78
C ASN A 100 -26.92 -6.96 -15.90
N GLU A 101 -25.67 -7.12 -16.34
CA GLU A 101 -24.98 -8.40 -16.52
C GLU A 101 -23.76 -8.47 -15.57
N GLY A 102 -23.98 -9.07 -14.40
CA GLY A 102 -22.92 -9.42 -13.42
C GLY A 102 -22.76 -8.47 -12.23
N ASN A 103 -22.04 -8.93 -11.21
CA ASN A 103 -21.62 -8.18 -10.01
C ASN A 103 -20.53 -7.13 -10.32
N ASN A 104 -20.70 -6.40 -11.43
CA ASN A 104 -19.75 -5.42 -11.92
C ASN A 104 -20.14 -4.01 -11.51
N TYR A 105 -19.15 -3.21 -11.17
CA TYR A 105 -19.28 -1.77 -10.92
C TYR A 105 -18.77 -1.01 -12.13
N ALA A 106 -19.53 0.00 -12.56
CA ALA A 106 -19.04 0.95 -13.54
C ALA A 106 -18.09 1.91 -12.81
N LYS A 107 -16.85 1.97 -13.29
CA LYS A 107 -15.75 2.72 -12.72
C LYS A 107 -15.35 3.80 -13.71
N SER A 108 -15.71 5.04 -13.41
CA SER A 108 -15.33 6.19 -14.22
C SER A 108 -14.01 6.78 -13.72
N ARG A 109 -13.09 6.98 -14.66
CA ARG A 109 -11.85 7.74 -14.46
C ARG A 109 -11.80 8.93 -15.39
N MET A 110 -11.44 10.06 -14.81
CA MET A 110 -11.19 11.30 -15.55
C MET A 110 -9.73 11.67 -15.32
N SER A 111 -8.98 11.88 -16.39
CA SER A 111 -7.63 12.41 -16.30
C SER A 111 -7.47 13.57 -17.27
N ALA A 112 -6.90 14.68 -16.78
CA ALA A 112 -6.48 15.79 -17.63
C ALA A 112 -4.96 15.84 -17.58
N LYS A 113 -4.30 15.59 -18.71
CA LYS A 113 -2.85 15.74 -18.81
C LYS A 113 -2.53 17.05 -19.50
N GLN A 114 -1.54 17.80 -18.99
CA GLN A 114 -1.05 19.02 -19.63
C GLN A 114 -0.80 18.75 -21.12
N ARG A 115 -1.37 19.61 -21.98
CA ARG A 115 -1.25 19.54 -23.45
C ARG A 115 -1.86 18.29 -24.11
N LYS A 116 -2.63 17.45 -23.40
CA LYS A 116 -3.31 16.26 -23.96
C LYS A 116 -4.83 16.27 -23.80
N GLY A 117 -5.39 17.32 -23.18
CA GLY A 117 -6.84 17.46 -23.00
C GLY A 117 -7.41 16.52 -21.92
N LEU A 118 -8.74 16.44 -21.88
CA LEU A 118 -9.51 15.62 -20.95
C LEU A 118 -9.74 14.22 -21.54
N ASP A 119 -9.26 13.19 -20.86
CA ASP A 119 -9.55 11.78 -21.14
C ASP A 119 -10.60 11.26 -20.13
N LYS A 120 -11.71 10.75 -20.63
CA LYS A 120 -12.78 10.12 -19.84
C LYS A 120 -12.86 8.65 -20.22
N ARG A 121 -12.64 7.76 -19.25
CA ARG A 121 -12.77 6.31 -19.44
C ARG A 121 -13.79 5.74 -18.47
N ILE A 122 -14.62 4.84 -18.97
CA ILE A 122 -15.49 4.00 -18.16
C ILE A 122 -14.96 2.58 -18.32
N GLU A 123 -14.60 2.00 -17.19
CA GLU A 123 -14.15 0.61 -17.08
C GLU A 123 -15.17 -0.14 -16.21
N PHE A 124 -15.26 -1.45 -16.38
CA PHE A 124 -16.03 -2.29 -15.47
C PHE A 124 -15.07 -3.07 -14.58
N ILE A 125 -15.36 -3.12 -13.28
CA ILE A 125 -14.59 -3.89 -12.31
C ILE A 125 -15.53 -4.75 -11.51
N SER A 126 -15.21 -6.03 -11.37
CA SER A 126 -16.01 -6.95 -10.57
C SER A 126 -15.69 -6.83 -9.08
N ALA A 127 -16.61 -7.28 -8.22
CA ALA A 127 -16.36 -7.34 -6.78
C ALA A 127 -15.14 -8.19 -6.43
N GLU A 128 -14.95 -9.31 -7.14
CA GLU A 128 -13.85 -10.25 -6.95
C GLU A 128 -12.50 -9.57 -7.21
N LYS A 129 -12.42 -8.68 -8.22
CA LYS A 129 -11.19 -7.92 -8.48
C LYS A 129 -10.82 -6.94 -7.37
N ILE A 130 -11.81 -6.41 -6.65
CA ILE A 130 -11.58 -5.55 -5.49
C ILE A 130 -11.14 -6.42 -4.30
N ASP A 131 -11.75 -7.60 -4.15
CA ASP A 131 -11.39 -8.57 -3.10
C ASP A 131 -9.95 -9.10 -3.30
N GLU A 132 -9.54 -9.41 -4.54
CA GLU A 132 -8.15 -9.77 -4.87
C GLU A 132 -7.15 -8.67 -4.47
N ALA A 133 -7.51 -7.39 -4.68
CA ALA A 133 -6.66 -6.28 -4.31
C ALA A 133 -6.55 -6.11 -2.79
N ILE A 134 -7.64 -6.33 -2.07
CA ILE A 134 -7.69 -6.37 -0.61
C ILE A 134 -6.78 -7.48 -0.08
N ASP A 135 -6.88 -8.69 -0.64
CA ASP A 135 -6.06 -9.83 -0.25
C ASP A 135 -4.58 -9.56 -0.53
N THR A 136 -4.25 -8.97 -1.69
CA THR A 136 -2.88 -8.57 -2.02
C THR A 136 -2.30 -7.62 -0.97
N ILE A 137 -3.06 -6.60 -0.55
CA ILE A 137 -2.61 -5.64 0.49
C ILE A 137 -2.38 -6.34 1.83
N ASP A 138 -3.28 -7.26 2.22
CA ASP A 138 -3.17 -8.02 3.47
C ASP A 138 -1.95 -8.96 3.45
N GLU A 139 -1.73 -9.68 2.35
CA GLU A 139 -0.58 -10.57 2.18
C GLU A 139 0.75 -9.80 2.16
N THR A 140 0.84 -8.66 1.46
CA THR A 140 2.03 -7.80 1.52
C THR A 140 2.26 -7.26 2.94
N THR A 141 1.20 -6.97 3.69
CA THR A 141 1.33 -6.58 5.11
C THR A 141 1.90 -7.73 5.94
N LYS A 142 1.43 -8.97 5.76
CA LYS A 142 1.98 -10.15 6.43
C LYS A 142 3.44 -10.39 6.06
N HIS A 143 3.80 -10.22 4.79
CA HIS A 143 5.18 -10.33 4.32
C HIS A 143 6.09 -9.30 5.01
N LEU A 144 5.67 -8.04 5.08
CA LEU A 144 6.39 -7.00 5.82
C LEU A 144 6.61 -7.41 7.29
N LEU A 145 5.56 -7.88 7.98
CA LEU A 145 5.67 -8.28 9.38
C LEU A 145 6.61 -9.49 9.57
N LYS A 146 6.66 -10.41 8.60
CA LYS A 146 7.63 -11.50 8.60
C LYS A 146 9.07 -10.98 8.50
N ILE A 147 9.34 -10.03 7.59
CA ILE A 147 10.65 -9.38 7.46
C ILE A 147 11.04 -8.68 8.78
N VAL A 148 10.10 -7.94 9.38
CA VAL A 148 10.32 -7.29 10.70
C VAL A 148 10.68 -8.32 11.77
N SER A 149 9.97 -9.46 11.82
CA SER A 149 10.28 -10.54 12.75
C SER A 149 11.70 -11.09 12.55
N GLU A 150 12.15 -11.30 11.31
CA GLU A 150 13.53 -11.73 11.04
C GLU A 150 14.54 -10.65 11.46
N LEU A 151 14.30 -9.39 11.11
CA LEU A 151 15.16 -8.27 11.52
C LEU A 151 15.27 -8.14 13.06
N LYS A 152 14.19 -8.42 13.80
CA LYS A 152 14.21 -8.47 15.27
C LYS A 152 15.11 -9.58 15.79
N LYS A 153 15.07 -10.79 15.20
CA LYS A 153 15.99 -11.89 15.58
C LYS A 153 17.45 -11.50 15.43
N HIS A 154 17.76 -10.68 14.42
CA HIS A 154 19.09 -10.13 14.18
C HIS A 154 19.39 -8.83 14.92
N LYS A 155 18.49 -8.37 15.81
CA LYS A 155 18.60 -7.11 16.59
C LYS A 155 18.76 -5.86 15.71
N VAL A 156 18.27 -5.93 14.46
CA VAL A 156 18.23 -4.79 13.54
C VAL A 156 17.01 -3.93 13.80
N VAL A 157 15.92 -4.49 14.32
CA VAL A 157 14.70 -3.75 14.71
C VAL A 157 14.39 -4.04 16.18
N THR A 158 13.87 -3.05 16.89
CA THR A 158 13.50 -3.16 18.32
C THR A 158 12.04 -3.60 18.52
N ASP A 159 11.65 -3.85 19.77
CA ASP A 159 10.27 -4.15 20.11
C ASP A 159 9.34 -2.94 20.05
N GLU A 160 9.88 -1.73 19.86
CA GLU A 160 9.10 -0.49 19.76
C GLU A 160 8.32 -0.37 18.44
N PHE A 161 8.55 -1.28 17.47
CA PHE A 161 7.88 -1.33 16.16
C PHE A 161 6.34 -1.18 16.16
N PHE A 162 5.66 -1.60 17.23
CA PHE A 162 4.19 -1.53 17.36
C PHE A 162 3.69 -0.49 18.37
N ARG A 163 4.54 0.46 18.79
CA ARG A 163 4.08 1.62 19.56
C ARG A 163 3.18 2.51 18.71
#